data_AF-W8ZFK2-F1
#
_entry.id   AF-W8ZFK2-F1
#
_cell.length_a   1.000
_cell.length_b   1.000
_cell.length_c   1.000
_cell.angle_alpha   90.00
_cell.angle_beta   90.00
_cell.angle_gamma   90.00
#
_symmetry.space_group_name_H-M   'P 1'
#
loop_
_entity.id
_entity.type
_entity.pdbx_description
1 polymer ?
#
loop_
_entity_poly.entity_id
_entity_poly.type
_entity_poly.pdbx_seq_one_letter_code
_entity_poly.pdbx_strand_id
1 'polypeptide(L)' 'MAIALSFGLCCLAETNQGGVARMKQNKYDDKEFFSSYSRMPRSLGGLDAAGEWSTLRGMLPDLEGKRVLDLGCGFG' A
#
# COMPACT_ATOMS: atom_id res chain seq x y z
N MET A 1 22.42 -51.70 25.50
CA MET A 1 21.83 -50.36 25.72
C MET A 1 22.83 -49.36 25.16
N ALA A 2 22.69 -48.97 23.89
CA ALA A 2 21.76 -47.93 23.41
C ALA A 2 22.27 -46.53 23.84
N ILE A 3 22.49 -45.53 22.99
CA ILE A 3 22.29 -45.31 21.55
C ILE A 3 23.32 -44.25 21.15
N ALA A 4 23.74 -44.31 19.88
CA ALA A 4 24.67 -43.44 19.19
C ALA A 4 24.50 -41.94 19.49
N LEU A 5 25.54 -41.36 20.08
CA LEU A 5 26.01 -40.04 19.71
C LEU A 5 26.57 -40.12 18.28
N SER A 6 26.23 -39.15 17.44
CA SER A 6 26.97 -38.79 16.21
C SER A 6 26.73 -39.64 14.96
N PHE A 7 25.54 -39.53 14.38
CA PHE A 7 25.32 -39.45 12.93
C PHE A 7 24.47 -38.18 12.75
N GLY A 8 24.81 -37.19 11.93
CA GLY A 8 25.24 -37.32 10.56
C GLY A 8 24.45 -36.26 9.81
N LEU A 9 25.16 -35.22 9.40
CA LEU A 9 24.73 -34.17 8.47
C LEU A 9 24.11 -34.81 7.22
N CYS A 10 22.78 -34.96 7.14
CA CYS A 10 22.09 -35.33 5.90
C CYS A 10 20.58 -35.03 5.95
N CYS A 11 20.22 -33.75 5.95
CA CYS A 11 19.11 -33.22 5.14
C CYS A 11 19.11 -31.70 5.30
N LEU A 12 20.02 -31.09 4.54
CA LEU A 12 19.81 -29.78 3.99
C LEU A 12 18.46 -29.76 3.24
N ALA A 13 17.90 -28.55 3.21
CA ALA A 13 17.03 -28.05 2.15
C ALA A 13 15.59 -28.59 2.11
N GLU A 14 14.75 -28.00 2.96
CA GLU A 14 13.63 -27.23 2.43
C GLU A 14 13.56 -25.89 3.16
N THR A 15 14.53 -25.01 2.86
CA THR A 15 14.14 -23.61 2.72
C THR A 15 13.11 -23.62 1.60
N ASN A 16 11.82 -23.54 1.93
CA ASN A 16 10.84 -23.13 0.96
C ASN A 16 11.22 -21.69 0.58
N GLN A 17 12.14 -21.57 -0.36
CA GLN A 17 12.30 -20.42 -1.24
C GLN A 17 11.04 -20.36 -2.10
N GLY A 18 9.89 -20.19 -1.45
CA GLY A 18 8.73 -19.62 -2.07
C GLY A 18 9.09 -18.18 -2.29
N GLY A 19 9.55 -17.87 -3.50
CA GLY A 19 9.72 -16.50 -3.96
C GLY A 19 8.38 -15.78 -3.89
N VAL A 20 8.02 -15.29 -2.71
CA VAL A 20 7.20 -14.09 -2.60
C VAL A 20 8.07 -13.04 -3.23
N ALA A 21 7.85 -12.73 -4.51
CA ALA A 21 8.34 -11.50 -5.09
C ALA A 21 8.08 -10.42 -4.04
N ARG A 22 9.14 -9.84 -3.46
CA ARG A 22 9.01 -8.84 -2.40
C ARG A 22 8.21 -7.71 -3.02
N MET A 23 6.91 -7.70 -2.78
CA MET A 23 6.02 -6.67 -3.29
C MET A 23 6.62 -5.37 -2.80
N LYS A 24 6.89 -4.47 -3.74
CA LYS A 24 7.51 -3.19 -3.42
C LYS A 24 6.62 -2.54 -2.35
N GLN A 25 7.18 -2.38 -1.16
CA GLN A 25 6.42 -1.86 -0.03
C GLN A 25 5.91 -0.47 -0.38
N ASN A 26 4.64 -0.20 -0.08
CA ASN A 26 4.05 1.08 -0.40
C ASN A 26 4.72 2.16 0.45
N LYS A 27 5.06 3.29 -0.17
CA LYS A 27 5.69 4.43 0.54
C LYS A 27 4.76 5.01 1.60
N TYR A 28 3.45 4.84 1.47
CA TYR A 28 2.47 5.30 2.47
C TYR A 28 2.48 4.49 3.78
N ASP A 29 3.13 3.32 3.82
CA ASP A 29 3.31 2.56 5.07
C ASP A 29 4.46 3.13 5.93
N ASP A 30 5.26 4.03 5.36
CA ASP A 30 6.27 4.78 6.09
C ASP A 30 5.62 5.94 6.86
N LYS A 31 5.77 5.92 8.18
CA LYS A 31 5.10 6.89 9.08
C LYS A 31 5.55 8.33 8.86
N GLU A 32 6.84 8.55 8.56
CA GLU A 32 7.37 9.91 8.37
C GLU A 32 6.85 10.51 7.06
N PHE A 33 6.85 9.72 6.00
CA PHE A 33 6.26 10.11 4.73
C PHE A 33 4.76 10.38 4.87
N PHE A 34 4.02 9.45 5.49
CA PHE A 34 2.57 9.60 5.66
C PHE A 34 2.21 10.83 6.51
N SER A 35 2.97 11.10 7.58
CA SER A 35 2.82 12.30 8.42
C SER A 35 3.09 13.60 7.64
N SER A 36 3.98 13.56 6.65
CA SER A 36 4.22 14.72 5.78
C SER A 36 3.12 14.88 4.73
N TYR A 37 2.69 13.77 4.14
CA TYR A 37 1.57 13.73 3.20
C TYR A 37 0.25 14.23 3.82
N SER A 38 -0.06 13.85 5.06
CA SER A 38 -1.27 14.28 5.76
C SER A 38 -1.34 15.80 6.03
N ARG A 39 -0.21 16.50 5.93
CA ARG A 39 -0.11 17.96 6.12
C ARG A 39 -0.19 18.76 4.82
N MET A 40 -0.30 18.09 3.66
CA MET A 40 -0.46 18.79 2.39
C MET A 40 -1.78 19.57 2.36
N PRO A 41 -1.86 20.72 1.67
CA PRO A 41 -3.10 21.50 1.58
C PRO A 41 -4.30 20.67 1.13
N ARG A 42 -4.14 19.80 0.12
CA ARG A 42 -5.18 18.86 -0.34
C ARG A 42 -5.70 17.93 0.77
N SER A 43 -4.84 17.52 1.70
CA SER A 43 -5.18 16.62 2.81
C SER A 43 -5.93 17.35 3.93
N LEU A 44 -5.73 18.65 4.07
CA LEU A 44 -6.31 19.48 5.14
C LEU A 44 -7.57 20.23 4.69
N GLY A 45 -7.52 20.84 3.51
CA GLY A 45 -8.59 21.66 2.93
C GLY A 45 -9.44 20.92 1.89
N GLY A 46 -9.26 19.61 1.75
CA GLY A 46 -10.06 18.79 0.84
C GLY A 46 -10.01 19.27 -0.61
N LEU A 47 -11.15 19.14 -1.30
CA LEU A 47 -11.31 19.51 -2.71
C LEU A 47 -11.15 21.03 -2.96
N ASP A 48 -11.41 21.88 -1.96
CA ASP A 48 -11.23 23.34 -2.08
C ASP A 48 -9.74 23.73 -2.14
N ALA A 49 -8.88 22.92 -1.50
CA ALA A 49 -7.42 23.07 -1.56
C ALA A 49 -6.77 22.26 -2.70
N ALA A 50 -7.58 21.58 -3.52
CA ALA A 50 -7.15 20.85 -4.71
C ALA A 50 -7.17 21.79 -5.92
N GLY A 51 -6.00 22.27 -6.37
CA GLY A 51 -5.93 23.23 -7.48
C GLY A 51 -6.60 22.73 -8.76
N GLU A 52 -6.52 21.43 -9.01
CA GLU A 52 -7.08 20.74 -10.18
C GLU A 52 -8.60 20.50 -10.10
N TRP A 53 -9.20 20.55 -8.89
CA TRP A 53 -10.58 20.09 -8.70
C TRP A 53 -11.60 20.90 -9.48
N SER A 54 -11.43 22.23 -9.55
CA SER A 54 -12.33 23.11 -10.31
C SER A 54 -12.45 22.69 -11.78
N THR A 55 -11.33 22.29 -12.38
CA THR A 55 -11.27 21.83 -13.77
C THR A 55 -11.77 20.39 -13.90
N LEU A 56 -11.31 19.49 -13.04
CA LEU A 56 -11.72 18.08 -13.04
C LEU A 56 -13.23 17.93 -12.86
N ARG A 57 -13.83 18.68 -11.93
CA ARG A 57 -15.27 18.65 -11.66
C ARG A 57 -16.09 18.99 -12.90
N GLY A 58 -15.62 19.89 -13.75
CA GLY A 58 -16.28 20.24 -15.01
C GLY A 58 -16.18 19.15 -16.09
N MET A 59 -15.26 18.20 -15.95
CA MET A 59 -15.10 17.07 -16.87
C MET A 59 -15.90 15.83 -16.44
N LEU A 60 -16.34 15.77 -15.18
CA LEU A 60 -17.12 14.64 -14.69
C LEU A 60 -18.53 14.66 -15.31
N PRO A 61 -19.04 13.52 -15.78
CA PRO A 61 -20.44 13.42 -16.19
C PRO A 61 -21.36 13.48 -14.97
N ASP A 62 -22.68 13.54 -15.21
CA ASP A 62 -23.63 13.32 -14.14
C ASP A 62 -23.45 11.93 -13.51
N LEU A 63 -23.31 11.91 -12.17
CA LEU A 63 -23.03 10.72 -11.38
C LEU A 63 -24.27 10.18 -10.65
N GLU A 64 -25.44 10.81 -10.79
CA GLU A 64 -26.66 10.33 -10.14
C GLU A 64 -27.00 8.89 -10.59
N GLY A 65 -27.24 8.01 -9.61
CA GLY A 65 -27.50 6.59 -9.84
C GLY A 65 -26.32 5.78 -10.38
N LYS A 66 -25.10 6.34 -10.45
CA LYS A 66 -23.89 5.64 -10.89
C LYS A 66 -23.16 5.03 -9.69
N ARG A 67 -22.38 3.96 -9.96
CA ARG A 67 -21.42 3.41 -8.98
C ARG A 67 -20.04 3.97 -9.33
N VAL A 68 -19.40 4.61 -8.35
CA VAL A 68 -18.10 5.25 -8.51
C VAL A 68 -17.07 4.51 -7.65
N LEU A 69 -15.87 4.33 -8.21
CA LEU A 69 -14.70 3.79 -7.51
C LEU A 69 -13.66 4.90 -7.41
N ASP A 70 -13.31 5.27 -6.19
CA ASP A 70 -12.24 6.21 -5.92
C ASP A 70 -10.98 5.44 -5.49
N LEU A 71 -9.92 5.54 -6.31
CA LEU A 71 -8.67 4.84 -6.11
C LEU A 71 -7.63 5.79 -5.53
N GLY A 72 -7.20 5.51 -4.30
CA GLY A 72 -6.27 6.40 -3.61
C GLY A 72 -6.95 7.68 -3.10
N CYS A 73 -8.18 7.55 -2.58
CA CYS A 73 -9.00 8.64 -2.02
C CYS A 73 -8.31 9.45 -0.92
N GLY A 74 -7.24 8.93 -0.31
CA GLY A 74 -6.50 9.61 0.74
C GLY A 74 -7.41 9.95 1.92
N PHE A 75 -7.71 11.24 2.08
CA PHE A 75 -8.56 11.78 3.16
C PHE A 75 -10.00 12.10 2.75
N GLY A 76 -10.41 11.77 1.51
CA GLY A 76 -11.71 12.13 0.96
C GLY A 76 -11.58 12.87 -0.36
#